data_AF-A0A7S3NL98-F1
#
_entry.id   AF-A0A7S3NL98-F1
#
_cell.length_a   1.000
_cell.length_b   1.000
_cell.length_c   1.000
_cell.angle_alpha   90.00
_cell.angle_beta   90.00
_cell.angle_gamma   90.00
#
_symmetry.space_group_name_H-M   'P 1'
#
loop_
_entity.id
_entity.type
_entity.pdbx_description
1 polymer ?
#
loop_
_entity_poly.entity_id
_entity_poly.type
_entity_poly.pdbx_seq_one_letter_code
_entity_poly.pdbx_strand_id
1 'polypeptide(L)'
;NLLRHTGLPSRPPLGTSSLPRKPPAWLQNDKKVLQFNGYFQEHVVENPDENFRIRKCVFYYYLDDHTMYITEPRVENAGIPQGVFLKRHAFPKPDGGVYHWTDLDAGKEIEVYGRVYKLVSYDAFTAEYCASAGHPLSPCEGAPDDNFKMTRKMINMKQNPPDLAETKEYFEVKLKGGKPNKKLASYLENDRKVLSFRVLWDDTSYDGGEKQYILNYFLSDQTMEVKEVRVANSGIDDFPMLLKRMKVPKEPVLTHYPSMSLRKEDYYLPTDLIVGNVIKVYSRDILLISCDAYTTQWFKDNENIDQVPLKVKNPRKNLKYQPVPKYNGFGTEEDSMASVNALILKPPKKDEQKIFKNDMHILRFDARLVSTEPDDENRKFIIAFYCGDDTIQVYEVCDRNS
;
A
#
# COMPACT_ATOMS: atom_id res chain seq x y z
N ASN A 1 4.80 104.10 -40.64
CA ASN A 1 4.78 103.38 -41.92
C ASN A 1 4.81 101.90 -41.68
N LEU A 2 3.71 101.19 -41.96
CA LEU A 2 3.69 99.82 -42.48
C LEU A 2 2.23 99.46 -42.79
N LEU A 3 1.94 99.44 -44.09
CA LEU A 3 0.66 99.10 -44.70
C LEU A 3 0.27 97.66 -44.37
N ARG A 4 -0.98 97.43 -43.93
CA ARG A 4 -1.58 96.09 -43.87
C ARG A 4 -2.13 95.77 -45.26
N HIS A 5 -1.50 94.82 -45.95
CA HIS A 5 -2.03 94.25 -47.19
C HIS A 5 -3.12 93.23 -46.85
N THR A 6 -4.38 93.64 -46.97
CA THR A 6 -5.55 92.76 -47.12
C THR A 6 -5.74 92.47 -48.61
N GLY A 7 -5.58 91.22 -49.03
CA GLY A 7 -5.95 90.79 -50.39
C GLY A 7 -5.05 89.71 -50.98
N LEU A 8 -5.26 88.46 -50.57
CA LEU A 8 -4.89 87.29 -51.37
C LEU A 8 -6.17 86.44 -51.54
N PRO A 9 -6.76 86.37 -52.74
CA PRO A 9 -7.88 85.49 -52.99
C PRO A 9 -7.40 84.03 -52.90
N SER A 10 -7.92 83.30 -51.90
CA SER A 10 -7.71 81.86 -51.77
C SER A 10 -8.39 81.13 -52.92
N ARG A 11 -7.62 80.36 -53.68
CA ARG A 11 -8.12 79.47 -54.73
C ARG A 11 -8.96 78.39 -54.06
N PRO A 12 -10.21 78.12 -54.50
CA PRO A 12 -10.94 76.97 -53.97
C PRO A 12 -10.13 75.70 -54.25
N PRO A 13 -10.07 74.75 -53.29
CA PRO A 13 -9.28 73.55 -53.47
C PRO A 13 -9.76 72.87 -54.75
N LEU A 14 -8.81 72.56 -55.63
CA LEU A 14 -9.02 71.66 -56.75
C LEU A 14 -9.51 70.34 -56.15
N GLY A 15 -10.83 70.17 -56.15
CA GLY A 15 -11.43 68.88 -55.86
C GLY A 15 -10.84 67.90 -56.85
N THR A 16 -10.00 67.00 -56.37
CA THR A 16 -9.58 65.82 -57.12
C THR A 16 -10.84 65.00 -57.39
N SER A 17 -11.53 65.31 -58.48
CA SER A 17 -12.70 64.60 -58.99
C SER A 17 -12.35 63.21 -59.56
N SER A 18 -11.13 62.72 -59.33
CA SER A 18 -10.61 61.47 -59.88
C SER A 18 -10.59 60.30 -58.90
N LEU A 19 -11.00 60.48 -57.64
CA LEU A 19 -11.14 59.36 -56.69
C LEU A 19 -12.63 59.11 -56.40
N PRO A 20 -13.19 57.96 -56.83
CA PRO A 20 -14.58 57.65 -56.53
C PRO A 20 -14.77 57.52 -55.00
N ARG A 21 -15.85 58.10 -54.48
CA ARG A 21 -16.23 58.08 -53.04
C ARG A 21 -16.42 56.65 -52.50
N LYS A 22 -16.60 55.68 -53.39
CA LYS A 22 -16.48 54.24 -53.13
C LYS A 22 -15.23 53.73 -53.87
N PRO A 23 -14.25 53.14 -53.17
CA PRO A 23 -13.11 52.52 -53.83
C PRO A 23 -13.60 51.39 -54.76
N PRO A 24 -12.89 51.10 -55.87
CA PRO A 24 -13.24 50.01 -56.76
C PRO A 24 -13.12 48.65 -56.06
N ALA A 25 -13.89 47.66 -56.51
CA ALA A 25 -14.01 46.35 -55.85
C ALA A 25 -12.65 45.64 -55.65
N TRP A 26 -11.76 45.70 -56.65
CA TRP A 26 -10.41 45.14 -56.58
C TRP A 26 -9.55 45.75 -55.46
N LEU A 27 -9.79 47.01 -55.09
CA LEU A 27 -9.06 47.71 -54.02
C LEU A 27 -9.73 47.49 -52.66
N GLN A 28 -11.06 47.40 -52.62
CA GLN A 28 -11.82 47.18 -51.37
C GLN A 28 -11.70 45.74 -50.84
N ASN A 29 -11.53 44.79 -51.75
CA ASN A 29 -11.45 43.37 -51.46
C ASN A 29 -10.05 42.78 -51.68
N ASP A 30 -9.03 43.64 -51.80
CA ASP A 30 -7.63 43.20 -51.91
C ASP A 30 -7.28 42.26 -50.75
N LYS A 31 -6.67 41.11 -51.08
CA LYS A 31 -6.29 40.01 -50.16
C LYS A 31 -7.42 39.35 -49.37
N LYS A 32 -8.70 39.66 -49.64
CA LYS A 32 -9.82 38.95 -49.03
C LYS A 32 -10.15 37.72 -49.88
N VAL A 33 -9.97 36.54 -49.29
CA VAL A 33 -10.18 35.26 -49.95
C VAL A 33 -11.09 34.42 -49.08
N LEU A 34 -12.16 33.88 -49.68
CA LEU A 34 -13.03 32.93 -49.01
C LEU A 34 -12.46 31.52 -49.23
N GLN A 35 -12.42 30.72 -48.18
CA GLN A 35 -11.88 29.37 -48.20
C GLN A 35 -12.96 28.37 -47.83
N PHE A 36 -13.16 27.38 -48.72
CA PHE A 36 -14.03 26.24 -48.49
C PHE A 36 -13.22 24.95 -48.59
N ASN A 37 -13.52 23.98 -47.74
CA ASN A 37 -12.99 22.64 -47.83
C ASN A 37 -14.09 21.73 -48.40
N GLY A 38 -13.73 20.92 -49.39
CA GLY A 38 -14.64 19.96 -50.00
C GLY A 38 -13.91 18.68 -50.38
N TYR A 39 -14.63 17.77 -50.99
CA TYR A 39 -14.05 16.56 -51.56
C TYR A 39 -14.81 16.14 -52.81
N PHE A 40 -14.18 15.30 -53.62
CA PHE A 40 -14.86 14.54 -54.67
C PHE A 40 -14.48 13.06 -54.55
N GLN A 41 -15.36 12.19 -55.04
CA GLN A 41 -15.11 10.76 -55.08
C GLN A 41 -14.54 10.40 -56.46
N GLU A 42 -13.43 9.67 -56.47
CA GLU A 42 -12.79 9.15 -57.67
C GLU A 42 -12.91 7.63 -57.65
N HIS A 43 -13.47 7.06 -58.72
CA HIS A 43 -13.60 5.61 -58.86
C HIS A 43 -12.23 4.98 -59.16
N VAL A 44 -11.92 3.86 -58.51
CA VAL A 44 -10.64 3.14 -58.67
C VAL A 44 -10.95 1.74 -59.18
N VAL A 45 -10.32 1.35 -60.29
CA VAL A 45 -10.46 0.00 -60.87
C VAL A 45 -9.23 -0.83 -60.53
N GLU A 46 -9.41 -2.13 -60.33
CA GLU A 46 -8.33 -3.13 -60.19
C GLU A 46 -7.40 -2.95 -58.96
N ASN A 47 -7.92 -2.44 -57.83
CA ASN A 47 -7.20 -2.41 -56.56
C ASN A 47 -7.89 -3.31 -55.50
N PRO A 48 -7.21 -4.30 -54.90
CA PRO A 48 -7.79 -5.14 -53.84
C PRO A 48 -8.18 -4.37 -52.57
N ASP A 49 -7.52 -3.23 -52.31
CA ASP A 49 -7.66 -2.50 -51.05
C ASP A 49 -8.76 -1.41 -51.09
N GLU A 50 -9.13 -0.92 -52.27
CA GLU A 50 -10.13 0.16 -52.43
C GLU A 50 -10.88 0.09 -53.77
N ASN A 51 -12.19 0.37 -53.75
CA ASN A 51 -13.04 0.50 -54.95
C ASN A 51 -13.28 1.97 -55.36
N PHE A 52 -13.17 2.89 -54.40
CA PHE A 52 -13.24 4.33 -54.63
C PHE A 52 -12.32 5.04 -53.64
N ARG A 53 -11.82 6.22 -54.02
CA ARG A 53 -11.01 7.07 -53.16
C ARG A 53 -11.64 8.44 -53.00
N ILE A 54 -11.45 9.05 -51.83
CA ILE A 54 -11.95 10.39 -51.53
C ILE A 54 -10.81 11.39 -51.59
N ARG A 55 -10.84 12.31 -52.55
CA ARG A 55 -9.82 13.36 -52.69
C ARG A 55 -10.31 14.67 -52.10
N LYS A 56 -9.69 15.07 -51.00
CA LYS A 56 -10.00 16.31 -50.28
C LYS A 56 -9.39 17.48 -51.03
N CYS A 57 -10.15 18.55 -51.19
CA CYS A 57 -9.72 19.75 -51.91
C CYS A 57 -10.05 21.00 -51.08
N VAL A 58 -9.21 22.01 -51.22
CA VAL A 58 -9.40 23.35 -50.66
C VAL A 58 -9.68 24.29 -51.82
N PHE A 59 -10.82 24.97 -51.74
CA PHE A 59 -11.32 25.93 -52.70
C PHE A 59 -11.08 27.33 -52.16
N TYR A 60 -10.45 28.17 -52.96
CA TYR A 60 -10.23 29.57 -52.68
C TYR A 60 -11.06 30.40 -53.67
N TYR A 61 -11.88 31.31 -53.16
CA TYR A 61 -12.63 32.29 -53.94
C TYR A 61 -12.08 33.68 -53.65
N TYR A 62 -11.61 34.35 -54.69
CA TYR A 62 -10.99 35.66 -54.59
C TYR A 62 -12.04 36.77 -54.81
N LEU A 63 -12.20 37.66 -53.83
CA LEU A 63 -13.25 38.68 -53.82
C LEU A 63 -12.89 39.94 -54.63
N ASP A 64 -11.62 40.09 -55.03
CA ASP A 64 -11.08 41.18 -55.85
C ASP A 64 -11.46 41.04 -57.33
N ASP A 65 -11.41 39.82 -57.87
CA ASP A 65 -11.61 39.51 -59.30
C ASP A 65 -12.65 38.40 -59.59
N HIS A 66 -13.31 37.88 -58.56
CA HIS A 66 -14.33 36.82 -58.66
C HIS A 66 -13.82 35.52 -59.31
N THR A 67 -12.53 35.22 -59.13
CA THR A 67 -11.93 33.97 -59.60
C THR A 67 -11.88 32.90 -58.50
N MET A 68 -11.78 31.64 -58.92
CA MET A 68 -11.67 30.48 -58.05
C MET A 68 -10.38 29.71 -58.31
N TYR A 69 -9.90 29.04 -57.28
CA TYR A 69 -8.67 28.25 -57.29
C TYR A 69 -8.83 27.01 -56.43
N ILE A 70 -8.42 25.84 -56.93
CA ILE A 70 -8.59 24.58 -56.21
C ILE A 70 -7.23 23.93 -56.02
N THR A 71 -6.95 23.57 -54.76
CA THR A 71 -5.74 22.86 -54.38
C THR A 71 -6.08 21.62 -53.59
N GLU A 72 -5.31 20.57 -53.78
CA GLU A 72 -5.35 19.39 -52.95
C GLU A 72 -4.21 19.47 -51.92
N PRO A 73 -4.52 19.36 -50.61
CA PRO A 73 -3.50 19.31 -49.58
C PRO A 73 -2.62 18.08 -49.78
N ARG A 74 -1.31 18.26 -49.60
CA ARG A 74 -0.35 17.16 -49.71
C ARG A 74 -0.48 16.23 -48.51
N VAL A 75 -0.61 14.93 -48.77
CA VAL A 75 -0.70 13.86 -47.78
C VAL A 75 0.48 12.91 -47.98
N GLU A 76 1.25 12.69 -46.93
CA GLU A 76 2.40 11.79 -46.97
C GLU A 76 1.99 10.36 -47.34
N ASN A 77 2.79 9.73 -48.21
CA ASN A 77 2.57 8.37 -48.69
C ASN A 77 1.25 8.14 -49.46
N ALA A 78 0.61 9.20 -49.97
CA ALA A 78 -0.64 9.05 -50.74
C ALA A 78 -0.45 8.42 -52.13
N GLY A 79 0.77 8.38 -52.66
CA GLY A 79 1.08 7.72 -53.94
C GLY A 79 0.48 8.38 -55.19
N ILE A 80 -0.24 9.50 -55.04
CA ILE A 80 -0.86 10.27 -56.13
C ILE A 80 -0.20 11.65 -56.27
N PRO A 81 -0.15 12.24 -57.48
CA PRO A 81 0.27 13.62 -57.65
C PRO A 81 -0.72 14.56 -56.96
N GLN A 82 -0.20 15.45 -56.12
CA GLN A 82 -0.95 16.36 -55.25
C GLN A 82 -0.43 17.80 -55.38
N GLY A 83 -1.26 18.77 -55.01
CA GLY A 83 -0.96 20.19 -55.07
C GLY A 83 -2.02 20.95 -55.86
N VAL A 84 -1.61 21.77 -56.82
CA VAL A 84 -2.56 22.57 -57.60
C VAL A 84 -3.45 21.66 -58.44
N PHE A 85 -4.76 21.68 -58.18
CA PHE A 85 -5.73 20.85 -58.89
C PHE A 85 -6.36 21.61 -60.07
N LEU A 86 -6.83 22.84 -59.83
CA LEU A 86 -7.28 23.77 -60.87
C LEU A 86 -6.68 25.15 -60.62
N LYS A 87 -6.06 25.72 -61.66
CA LYS A 87 -5.41 27.05 -61.61
C LYS A 87 -6.45 28.17 -61.42
N ARG A 88 -6.03 29.32 -60.88
CA ARG A 88 -6.90 30.48 -60.61
C ARG A 88 -7.52 31.02 -61.90
N HIS A 89 -8.84 30.96 -62.02
CA HIS A 89 -9.63 31.62 -63.06
C HIS A 89 -11.13 31.59 -62.70
N ALA A 90 -11.98 32.23 -63.50
CA ALA A 90 -13.43 32.16 -63.33
C ALA A 90 -13.95 30.77 -63.75
N PHE A 91 -14.56 30.03 -62.83
CA PHE A 91 -15.06 28.69 -63.12
C PHE A 91 -16.47 28.75 -63.74
N PRO A 92 -16.69 28.07 -64.88
CA PRO A 92 -18.00 28.02 -65.52
C PRO A 92 -18.94 27.08 -64.75
N LYS A 93 -20.20 27.49 -64.62
CA LYS A 93 -21.33 26.65 -64.20
C LYS A 93 -21.80 25.79 -65.39
N PRO A 94 -22.44 24.64 -65.13
CA PRO A 94 -23.09 23.84 -66.17
C PRO A 94 -24.11 24.63 -67.00
N ASP A 95 -24.81 25.59 -66.38
CA ASP A 95 -25.84 26.42 -67.01
C ASP A 95 -25.29 27.58 -67.87
N GLY A 96 -23.97 27.68 -68.05
CA GLY A 96 -23.32 28.72 -68.87
C GLY A 96 -22.99 30.04 -68.16
N GLY A 97 -23.24 30.13 -66.84
CA GLY A 97 -22.81 31.25 -65.99
C GLY A 97 -21.43 31.03 -65.33
N VAL A 98 -20.98 31.97 -64.50
CA VAL A 98 -19.76 31.81 -63.65
C VAL A 98 -20.18 31.62 -62.20
N TYR A 99 -19.46 30.79 -61.45
CA TYR A 99 -19.68 30.62 -60.01
C TYR A 99 -19.44 31.93 -59.24
N HIS A 100 -20.42 32.31 -58.42
CA HIS A 100 -20.31 33.42 -57.50
C HIS A 100 -20.22 32.88 -56.05
N TRP A 101 -19.68 33.66 -55.11
CA TRP A 101 -19.51 33.20 -53.73
C TRP A 101 -20.84 32.85 -53.04
N THR A 102 -21.96 33.44 -53.46
CA THR A 102 -23.31 33.11 -53.00
C THR A 102 -23.78 31.72 -53.41
N ASP A 103 -23.13 31.11 -54.41
CA ASP A 103 -23.44 29.76 -54.86
C ASP A 103 -22.72 28.69 -54.03
N LEU A 104 -21.76 29.08 -53.19
CA LEU A 104 -20.92 28.20 -52.38
C LEU A 104 -21.47 28.12 -50.96
N ASP A 105 -21.84 26.91 -50.51
CA ASP A 105 -22.29 26.67 -49.14
C ASP A 105 -21.84 25.27 -48.66
N ALA A 106 -21.70 25.08 -47.35
CA ALA A 106 -21.46 23.75 -46.78
C ALA A 106 -22.64 22.82 -47.06
N GLY A 107 -22.35 21.57 -47.45
CA GLY A 107 -23.34 20.57 -47.84
C GLY A 107 -23.78 20.64 -49.31
N LYS A 108 -23.44 21.73 -50.03
CA LYS A 108 -23.82 21.90 -51.44
C LYS A 108 -22.80 21.24 -52.39
N GLU A 109 -23.33 20.71 -53.49
CA GLU A 109 -22.55 20.11 -54.57
C GLU A 109 -22.32 21.13 -55.71
N ILE A 110 -21.10 21.13 -56.24
CA ILE A 110 -20.64 22.06 -57.27
C ILE A 110 -20.01 21.23 -58.39
N GLU A 111 -20.44 21.45 -59.62
CA GLU A 111 -19.88 20.79 -60.78
C GLU A 111 -18.92 21.72 -61.52
N VAL A 112 -17.64 21.35 -61.57
CA VAL A 112 -16.62 22.11 -62.32
C VAL A 112 -15.88 21.16 -63.24
N TYR A 113 -15.91 21.44 -64.54
CA TYR A 113 -15.26 20.63 -65.59
C TYR A 113 -15.62 19.13 -65.54
N GLY A 114 -16.91 18.82 -65.36
CA GLY A 114 -17.43 17.45 -65.34
C GLY A 114 -17.11 16.66 -64.07
N ARG A 115 -16.64 17.33 -63.00
CA ARG A 115 -16.44 16.74 -61.67
C ARG A 115 -17.35 17.41 -60.66
N VAL A 116 -18.06 16.59 -59.89
CA VAL A 116 -18.92 17.04 -58.79
C VAL A 116 -18.11 17.05 -57.49
N TYR A 117 -18.01 18.21 -56.87
CA TYR A 117 -17.38 18.42 -55.58
C TYR A 117 -18.44 18.71 -54.54
N LYS A 118 -18.38 18.03 -53.40
CA LYS A 118 -19.21 18.36 -52.23
C LYS A 118 -18.41 19.25 -51.29
N LEU A 119 -18.93 20.46 -51.02
CA LEU A 119 -18.37 21.34 -50.01
C LEU A 119 -18.83 20.89 -48.62
N VAL A 120 -17.94 20.97 -47.65
CA VAL A 120 -18.11 20.32 -46.34
C VAL A 120 -17.90 21.31 -45.20
N SER A 121 -16.82 22.10 -45.27
CA SER A 121 -16.52 23.10 -44.25
C SER A 121 -15.99 24.38 -44.88
N TYR A 122 -15.90 25.43 -44.09
CA TYR A 122 -15.33 26.71 -44.52
C TYR A 122 -14.51 27.31 -43.37
N ASP A 123 -13.67 28.29 -43.70
CA ASP A 123 -12.86 28.99 -42.70
C ASP A 123 -13.68 30.05 -41.92
N ALA A 124 -13.22 30.42 -40.73
CA ALA A 124 -13.90 31.37 -39.84
C ALA A 124 -14.15 32.73 -40.52
N PHE A 125 -13.15 33.23 -41.26
CA PHE A 125 -13.30 34.47 -42.03
C PHE A 125 -14.43 34.39 -43.07
N THR A 126 -14.60 33.22 -43.69
CA THR A 126 -15.62 32.99 -44.73
C THR A 126 -17.01 33.03 -44.11
N ALA A 127 -17.17 32.44 -42.91
CA ALA A 127 -18.42 32.48 -42.16
C ALA A 127 -18.83 33.92 -41.80
N GLU A 128 -17.89 34.70 -41.24
CA GLU A 128 -18.12 36.09 -40.83
C GLU A 128 -18.44 36.98 -42.03
N TYR A 129 -17.70 36.83 -43.13
CA TYR A 129 -17.92 37.60 -44.35
C TYR A 129 -19.31 37.33 -44.93
N CYS A 130 -19.67 36.06 -45.14
CA CYS A 130 -20.96 35.67 -45.70
C CYS A 130 -22.13 36.11 -44.81
N ALA A 131 -21.99 36.02 -43.47
CA ALA A 131 -22.97 36.56 -42.53
C ALA A 131 -23.12 38.09 -42.63
N SER A 132 -22.00 38.82 -42.73
CA SER A 132 -22.02 40.29 -42.90
C SER A 132 -22.62 40.74 -44.23
N ALA A 133 -22.51 39.91 -45.27
CA ALA A 133 -23.05 40.15 -46.59
C ALA A 133 -24.52 39.68 -46.75
N GLY A 134 -25.16 39.21 -45.68
CA GLY A 134 -26.57 38.81 -45.67
C GLY A 134 -26.86 37.39 -46.14
N HIS A 135 -25.84 36.54 -46.30
CA HIS A 135 -25.94 35.15 -46.74
C HIS A 135 -25.26 34.22 -45.71
N PRO A 136 -25.89 33.91 -44.56
CA PRO A 136 -25.31 33.00 -43.57
C PRO A 136 -25.16 31.60 -44.15
N LEU A 137 -23.98 30.99 -43.95
CA LEU A 137 -23.66 29.65 -44.42
C LEU A 137 -24.26 28.56 -43.52
N SER A 138 -24.54 27.40 -44.11
CA SER A 138 -25.04 26.22 -43.42
C SER A 138 -23.98 25.61 -42.48
N PRO A 139 -24.36 24.89 -41.41
CA PRO A 139 -23.40 24.26 -40.52
C PRO A 139 -22.42 23.33 -41.24
N CYS A 140 -21.15 23.34 -40.81
CA CYS A 140 -20.12 22.47 -41.39
C CYS A 140 -20.45 20.99 -41.20
N GLU A 141 -20.33 20.21 -42.27
CA GLU A 141 -20.41 18.76 -42.25
C GLU A 141 -19.00 18.16 -42.01
N GLY A 142 -18.93 16.88 -41.63
CA GLY A 142 -17.67 16.14 -41.62
C GLY A 142 -17.38 15.54 -42.99
N ALA A 143 -16.13 15.61 -43.45
CA ALA A 143 -15.74 14.87 -44.66
C ALA A 143 -15.79 13.37 -44.34
N PRO A 144 -16.28 12.51 -45.25
CA PRO A 144 -16.31 11.08 -45.03
C PRO A 144 -14.91 10.55 -44.72
N ASP A 145 -14.88 9.52 -43.88
CA ASP A 145 -13.65 8.79 -43.61
C ASP A 145 -13.22 8.04 -44.88
N ASP A 146 -11.93 8.14 -45.17
CA ASP A 146 -11.30 7.49 -46.31
C ASP A 146 -10.72 6.14 -45.87
N ASN A 147 -10.95 5.10 -46.66
CA ASN A 147 -10.40 3.75 -46.43
C ASN A 147 -8.88 3.81 -46.23
N PHE A 148 -8.18 4.72 -46.95
CA PHE A 148 -6.75 4.92 -46.81
C PHE A 148 -6.33 5.27 -45.36
N LYS A 149 -7.09 6.14 -44.68
CA LYS A 149 -6.80 6.52 -43.28
C LYS A 149 -7.02 5.35 -42.33
N MET A 150 -8.03 4.54 -42.58
CA MET A 150 -8.35 3.38 -41.75
C MET A 150 -7.29 2.28 -41.89
N THR A 151 -6.90 1.96 -43.12
CA THR A 151 -5.82 0.99 -43.41
C THR A 151 -4.49 1.43 -42.82
N ARG A 152 -4.13 2.72 -42.95
CA ARG A 152 -2.88 3.24 -42.36
C ARG A 152 -2.89 3.20 -40.83
N LYS A 153 -4.05 3.46 -40.20
CA LYS A 153 -4.20 3.30 -38.75
C LYS A 153 -4.00 1.85 -38.33
N MET A 154 -4.52 0.88 -39.07
CA MET A 154 -4.32 -0.55 -38.76
C MET A 154 -2.87 -0.99 -38.93
N ILE A 155 -2.18 -0.55 -40.00
CA ILE A 155 -0.76 -0.88 -40.22
C ILE A 155 0.13 -0.26 -39.13
N ASN A 156 -0.16 0.97 -38.72
CA ASN A 156 0.58 1.64 -37.65
C ASN A 156 0.20 1.17 -36.25
N MET A 157 -0.88 0.41 -36.10
CA MET A 157 -1.25 -0.22 -34.84
C MET A 157 -0.30 -1.39 -34.60
N LYS A 158 0.90 -1.07 -34.10
CA LYS A 158 1.80 -2.07 -33.54
C LYS A 158 1.07 -2.76 -32.40
N GLN A 159 0.53 -3.94 -32.64
CA GLN A 159 0.12 -4.83 -31.58
C GLN A 159 1.40 -5.14 -30.80
N ASN A 160 1.50 -4.58 -29.59
CA ASN A 160 2.50 -5.05 -28.65
C ASN A 160 2.05 -6.46 -28.27
N PRO A 161 2.78 -7.53 -28.65
CA PRO A 161 2.40 -8.87 -28.24
C PRO A 161 2.29 -8.90 -26.70
N PRO A 162 1.27 -9.60 -26.17
CA PRO A 162 1.21 -9.85 -24.74
C PRO A 162 2.47 -10.64 -24.37
N ASP A 163 3.15 -10.21 -23.30
CA ASP A 163 4.33 -10.88 -22.73
C ASP A 163 5.74 -10.49 -23.24
N LEU A 164 5.90 -9.23 -23.65
CA LEU A 164 7.23 -8.68 -23.95
C LEU A 164 8.12 -8.47 -22.71
N ALA A 165 7.58 -8.40 -21.50
CA ALA A 165 8.36 -8.01 -20.32
C ALA A 165 9.35 -9.10 -19.92
N GLU A 166 8.89 -10.35 -19.77
CA GLU A 166 9.76 -11.46 -19.37
C GLU A 166 10.76 -11.81 -20.48
N THR A 167 10.29 -11.78 -21.73
CA THR A 167 11.12 -12.02 -22.91
C THR A 167 12.21 -10.95 -23.07
N LYS A 168 11.89 -9.66 -22.84
CA LYS A 168 12.88 -8.57 -22.85
C LYS A 168 13.86 -8.70 -21.69
N GLU A 169 13.39 -8.99 -20.48
CA GLU A 169 14.27 -9.23 -19.32
C GLU A 169 15.24 -10.39 -19.62
N TYR A 170 14.76 -11.46 -20.24
CA TYR A 170 15.61 -12.58 -20.67
C TYR A 170 16.67 -12.14 -21.69
N PHE A 171 16.28 -11.41 -22.75
CA PHE A 171 17.21 -10.93 -23.76
C PHE A 171 18.24 -9.94 -23.21
N GLU A 172 17.85 -9.04 -22.29
CA GLU A 172 18.77 -8.13 -21.62
C GLU A 172 19.82 -8.88 -20.80
N VAL A 173 19.40 -9.86 -19.99
CA VAL A 173 20.33 -10.70 -19.21
C VAL A 173 21.25 -11.50 -20.13
N LYS A 174 20.71 -12.08 -21.21
CA LYS A 174 21.50 -12.83 -22.21
C LYS A 174 22.53 -11.93 -22.90
N LEU A 175 22.21 -10.66 -23.14
CA LEU A 175 23.10 -9.64 -23.71
C LEU A 175 24.02 -8.99 -22.67
N LYS A 176 24.10 -9.54 -21.44
CA LYS A 176 24.88 -9.01 -20.32
C LYS A 176 24.49 -7.60 -19.88
N GLY A 177 23.26 -7.17 -20.19
CA GLY A 177 22.65 -6.00 -19.58
C GLY A 177 22.49 -6.20 -18.08
N GLY A 178 22.71 -5.15 -17.30
CA GLY A 178 22.46 -5.18 -15.87
C GLY A 178 20.96 -5.25 -15.57
N LYS A 179 20.55 -6.09 -14.61
CA LYS A 179 19.16 -6.11 -14.14
C LYS A 179 18.96 -4.97 -13.13
N PRO A 180 18.03 -4.02 -13.35
CA PRO A 180 17.70 -3.04 -12.33
C PRO A 180 17.14 -3.76 -11.10
N ASN A 181 17.82 -3.59 -9.97
CA ASN A 181 17.44 -4.26 -8.73
C ASN A 181 16.19 -3.61 -8.13
N LYS A 182 15.01 -4.12 -8.50
CA LYS A 182 13.70 -3.66 -8.00
C LYS A 182 13.60 -3.70 -6.46
N LYS A 183 14.42 -4.52 -5.78
CA LYS A 183 14.42 -4.67 -4.31
C LYS A 183 15.34 -3.68 -3.60
N LEU A 184 16.20 -2.96 -4.33
CA LEU A 184 17.20 -2.07 -3.72
C LEU A 184 16.55 -0.93 -2.92
N ALA A 185 15.45 -0.36 -3.42
CA ALA A 185 14.74 0.71 -2.71
C ALA A 185 14.22 0.24 -1.34
N SER A 186 13.53 -0.90 -1.30
CA SER A 186 13.02 -1.49 -0.06
C SER A 186 14.14 -1.87 0.90
N TYR A 187 15.27 -2.37 0.37
CA TYR A 187 16.47 -2.64 1.17
C TYR A 187 17.03 -1.38 1.83
N LEU A 188 17.17 -0.28 1.09
CA LEU A 188 17.73 0.97 1.61
C LEU A 188 16.85 1.62 2.69
N GLU A 189 15.52 1.57 2.52
CA GLU A 189 14.58 2.19 3.48
C GLU A 189 14.42 1.37 4.77
N ASN A 190 14.55 0.05 4.66
CA ASN A 190 14.26 -0.89 5.75
C ASN A 190 15.48 -1.67 6.22
N ASP A 191 16.69 -1.23 5.86
CA ASP A 191 17.92 -1.84 6.33
C ASP A 191 17.98 -1.83 7.86
N ARG A 192 18.38 -2.97 8.44
CA ARG A 192 18.44 -3.23 9.90
C ARG A 192 17.11 -3.12 10.65
N LYS A 193 15.96 -2.94 9.98
CA LYS A 193 14.64 -3.02 10.62
C LYS A 193 14.14 -4.46 10.62
N VAL A 194 14.06 -5.05 11.81
CA VAL A 194 13.68 -6.46 12.01
C VAL A 194 12.55 -6.54 13.02
N LEU A 195 11.49 -7.26 12.67
CA LEU A 195 10.39 -7.53 13.57
C LEU A 195 10.63 -8.86 14.29
N SER A 196 10.81 -8.84 15.62
CA SER A 196 11.07 -10.01 16.44
C SER A 196 9.86 -10.41 17.28
N PHE A 197 9.47 -11.68 17.20
CA PHE A 197 8.36 -12.28 17.92
C PHE A 197 8.84 -13.48 18.74
N ARG A 198 8.32 -13.63 19.95
CA ARG A 198 8.42 -14.88 20.71
C ARG A 198 7.26 -15.76 20.31
N VAL A 199 7.58 -16.98 19.90
CA VAL A 199 6.60 -17.94 19.42
C VAL A 199 6.68 -19.24 20.19
N LEU A 200 5.54 -19.92 20.29
CA LEU A 200 5.43 -21.24 20.89
C LEU A 200 4.93 -22.22 19.85
N TRP A 201 5.66 -23.32 19.73
CA TRP A 201 5.26 -24.45 18.91
C TRP A 201 4.97 -25.60 19.87
N ASP A 202 3.74 -26.10 19.81
CA ASP A 202 3.35 -27.32 20.50
C ASP A 202 3.66 -28.51 19.58
N ASP A 203 4.73 -29.23 19.91
CA ASP A 203 5.16 -30.41 19.16
C ASP A 203 4.38 -31.63 19.66
N THR A 204 3.41 -32.08 18.86
CA THR A 204 2.52 -33.21 19.19
C THR A 204 3.20 -34.58 19.06
N SER A 205 4.49 -34.63 18.71
CA SER A 205 5.27 -35.85 18.63
C SER A 205 5.41 -36.53 20.00
N TYR A 206 5.77 -37.82 20.03
CA TYR A 206 5.87 -38.61 21.26
C TYR A 206 6.90 -38.05 22.27
N ASP A 207 8.07 -37.62 21.77
CA ASP A 207 9.10 -36.91 22.55
C ASP A 207 8.93 -35.38 22.47
N GLY A 208 7.78 -34.94 21.95
CA GLY A 208 7.42 -33.55 21.75
C GLY A 208 6.93 -32.87 23.02
N GLY A 209 6.77 -31.56 22.94
CA GLY A 209 6.28 -30.71 24.01
C GLY A 209 6.30 -29.25 23.58
N GLU A 210 5.97 -28.37 24.52
CA GLU A 210 5.98 -26.93 24.29
C GLU A 210 7.41 -26.40 24.10
N LYS A 211 7.74 -25.98 22.88
CA LYS A 211 9.05 -25.40 22.53
C LYS A 211 8.90 -23.93 22.19
N GLN A 212 9.79 -23.10 22.73
CA GLN A 212 9.80 -21.66 22.50
C GLN A 212 10.87 -21.27 21.48
N TYR A 213 10.49 -20.46 20.51
CA TYR A 213 11.37 -19.96 19.45
C TYR A 213 11.27 -18.43 19.34
N ILE A 214 12.24 -17.84 18.66
CA ILE A 214 12.23 -16.43 18.26
C ILE A 214 12.07 -16.38 16.75
N LEU A 215 10.99 -15.77 16.28
CA LEU A 215 10.74 -15.54 14.87
C LEU A 215 11.16 -14.11 14.53
N ASN A 216 12.06 -13.96 13.57
CA ASN A 216 12.48 -12.64 13.08
C ASN A 216 11.98 -12.45 11.64
N TYR A 217 11.30 -11.35 11.38
CA TYR A 217 10.84 -10.91 10.06
C TYR A 217 11.66 -9.70 9.60
N PHE A 218 12.33 -9.81 8.46
CA PHE A 218 13.15 -8.75 7.89
C PHE A 218 12.33 -7.92 6.90
N LEU A 219 12.13 -6.63 7.21
CA LEU A 219 11.34 -5.72 6.37
C LEU A 219 12.01 -5.41 5.02
N SER A 220 13.34 -5.46 4.94
CA SER A 220 14.12 -5.18 3.73
C SER A 220 13.84 -6.15 2.58
N ASP A 221 13.74 -7.44 2.88
CA ASP A 221 13.63 -8.51 1.89
C ASP A 221 12.35 -9.34 2.00
N GLN A 222 11.49 -9.03 2.98
CA GLN A 222 10.27 -9.79 3.31
C GLN A 222 10.57 -11.28 3.57
N THR A 223 11.63 -11.53 4.32
CA THR A 223 12.08 -12.89 4.69
C THR A 223 11.91 -13.12 6.18
N MET A 224 11.73 -14.38 6.57
CA MET A 224 11.59 -14.80 7.96
C MET A 224 12.66 -15.83 8.32
N GLU A 225 13.12 -15.81 9.56
CA GLU A 225 13.91 -16.87 10.17
C GLU A 225 13.29 -17.26 11.52
N VAL A 226 13.50 -18.51 11.93
CA VAL A 226 13.02 -19.01 13.23
C VAL A 226 14.23 -19.58 13.98
N LYS A 227 14.57 -18.94 15.10
CA LYS A 227 15.69 -19.30 15.97
C LYS A 227 15.20 -20.07 17.18
N GLU A 228 15.95 -21.09 17.56
CA GLU A 228 15.66 -21.86 18.77
C GLU A 228 16.27 -21.17 19.99
N VAL A 229 15.50 -21.13 21.09
CA VAL A 229 15.99 -20.58 22.36
C VAL A 229 16.62 -21.71 23.15
N ARG A 230 17.94 -21.64 23.35
CA ARG A 230 18.68 -22.63 24.13
C ARG A 230 18.24 -22.62 25.60
N VAL A 231 17.87 -23.79 26.10
CA VAL A 231 17.55 -24.02 27.52
C VAL A 231 18.61 -24.95 28.12
N ALA A 232 19.21 -24.54 29.25
CA ALA A 232 20.21 -25.36 29.93
C ALA A 232 19.60 -26.68 30.44
N ASN A 233 20.34 -27.78 30.29
CA ASN A 233 19.91 -29.13 30.68
C ASN A 233 18.60 -29.60 30.01
N SER A 234 18.32 -29.15 28.77
CA SER A 234 17.13 -29.58 28.00
C SER A 234 17.23 -31.00 27.44
N GLY A 235 18.44 -31.54 27.28
CA GLY A 235 18.67 -32.83 26.60
C GLY A 235 18.52 -32.78 25.08
N ILE A 236 18.27 -31.60 24.51
CA ILE A 236 18.20 -31.36 23.06
C ILE A 236 19.57 -30.84 22.60
N ASP A 237 20.05 -31.34 21.46
CA ASP A 237 21.31 -30.89 20.86
C ASP A 237 21.24 -29.41 20.45
N ASP A 238 22.37 -28.72 20.49
CA ASP A 238 22.42 -27.27 20.32
C ASP A 238 22.36 -26.88 18.84
N PHE A 239 21.14 -26.75 18.32
CA PHE A 239 20.90 -26.20 16.99
C PHE A 239 20.35 -24.77 17.07
N PRO A 240 21.03 -23.76 16.50
CA PRO A 240 20.64 -22.36 16.66
C PRO A 240 19.41 -21.94 15.84
N MET A 241 19.03 -22.70 14.81
CA MET A 241 17.98 -22.33 13.87
C MET A 241 17.04 -23.49 13.58
N LEU A 242 15.74 -23.23 13.72
CA LEU A 242 14.67 -24.11 13.24
C LEU A 242 14.42 -23.90 11.73
N LEU A 243 14.48 -22.63 11.30
CA LEU A 243 14.30 -22.23 9.90
C LEU A 243 15.33 -21.17 9.53
N LYS A 244 16.11 -21.45 8.48
CA LYS A 244 17.04 -20.49 7.88
C LYS A 244 16.26 -19.34 7.23
N ARG A 245 16.82 -18.13 7.27
CA ARG A 245 16.26 -16.93 6.62
C ARG A 245 15.83 -17.20 5.17
N MET A 246 14.52 -17.16 4.92
CA MET A 246 13.93 -17.32 3.59
C MET A 246 12.55 -16.67 3.50
N LYS A 247 12.00 -16.54 2.29
CA LYS A 247 10.60 -16.18 2.13
C LYS A 247 9.73 -17.38 2.45
N VAL A 248 8.83 -17.25 3.42
CA VAL A 248 7.98 -18.35 3.88
C VAL A 248 6.64 -18.27 3.16
N PRO A 249 6.27 -19.28 2.35
CA PRO A 249 4.96 -19.33 1.72
C PRO A 249 3.88 -19.66 2.75
N LYS A 250 2.69 -19.07 2.61
CA LYS A 250 1.50 -19.39 3.43
C LYS A 250 1.05 -20.83 3.17
N GLU A 251 1.07 -21.22 1.90
CA GLU A 251 0.79 -22.59 1.45
C GLU A 251 1.98 -23.10 0.63
N PRO A 252 2.78 -24.03 1.16
CA PRO A 252 3.93 -24.54 0.44
C PRO A 252 3.50 -25.41 -0.75
N VAL A 253 3.94 -25.04 -1.95
CA VAL A 253 3.72 -25.85 -3.16
C VAL A 253 4.81 -26.92 -3.23
N LEU A 254 4.47 -28.13 -2.77
CA LEU A 254 5.38 -29.28 -2.81
C LEU A 254 5.47 -29.82 -4.24
N THR A 255 6.48 -29.37 -4.99
CA THR A 255 6.80 -29.92 -6.33
C THR A 255 8.09 -30.73 -6.29
N HIS A 256 8.12 -31.83 -7.06
CA HIS A 256 9.30 -32.69 -7.17
C HIS A 256 10.48 -31.99 -7.87
N TYR A 257 10.21 -30.97 -8.68
CA TYR A 257 11.22 -30.17 -9.36
C TYR A 257 11.01 -28.68 -9.09
N PRO A 258 12.04 -27.95 -8.64
CA PRO A 258 11.95 -26.50 -8.49
C PRO A 258 11.62 -25.85 -9.84
N SER A 259 10.73 -24.87 -9.82
CA SER A 259 10.25 -24.09 -10.98
C SER A 259 9.28 -24.78 -11.96
N MET A 260 8.75 -25.97 -11.64
CA MET A 260 7.75 -26.63 -12.49
C MET A 260 6.31 -26.13 -12.26
N SER A 261 6.03 -25.45 -11.14
CA SER A 261 4.70 -24.88 -10.87
C SER A 261 4.57 -23.46 -11.41
N LEU A 262 3.58 -23.24 -12.27
CA LEU A 262 3.09 -21.92 -12.71
C LEU A 262 2.29 -21.18 -11.61
N ARG A 263 2.07 -21.81 -10.45
CA ARG A 263 1.31 -21.22 -9.35
C ARG A 263 2.17 -20.16 -8.64
N LYS A 264 1.65 -18.95 -8.54
CA LYS A 264 2.25 -17.90 -7.71
C LYS A 264 2.05 -18.28 -6.25
N GLU A 265 3.13 -18.35 -5.50
CA GLU A 265 3.09 -18.56 -4.05
C GLU A 265 2.80 -17.24 -3.36
N ASP A 266 1.87 -17.27 -2.40
CA ASP A 266 1.62 -16.15 -1.50
C ASP A 266 2.52 -16.28 -0.28
N TYR A 267 3.28 -15.22 0.01
CA TYR A 267 4.21 -15.17 1.14
C TYR A 267 3.59 -14.43 2.33
N TYR A 268 4.06 -14.76 3.53
CA TYR A 268 3.68 -14.02 4.74
C TYR A 268 4.13 -12.55 4.66
N LEU A 269 3.21 -11.66 5.03
CA LEU A 269 3.43 -10.23 5.16
C LEU A 269 3.41 -9.82 6.65
N PRO A 270 3.90 -8.62 7.01
CA PRO A 270 3.84 -8.14 8.39
C PRO A 270 2.40 -8.10 8.93
N THR A 271 1.43 -7.80 8.07
CA THR A 271 -0.01 -7.76 8.40
C THR A 271 -0.56 -9.11 8.87
N ASP A 272 0.06 -10.21 8.50
CA ASP A 272 -0.35 -11.56 8.92
C ASP A 272 0.21 -11.95 10.30
N LEU A 273 1.17 -11.18 10.83
CA LEU A 273 1.92 -11.49 12.06
C LEU A 273 1.35 -10.74 13.27
N ILE A 274 0.16 -11.17 13.69
CA ILE A 274 -0.55 -10.61 14.85
C ILE A 274 -0.37 -11.53 16.06
N VAL A 275 0.08 -10.98 17.19
CA VAL A 275 0.18 -11.71 18.46
C VAL A 275 -1.18 -12.30 18.86
N GLY A 276 -1.19 -13.58 19.23
CA GLY A 276 -2.38 -14.37 19.52
C GLY A 276 -2.84 -15.24 18.33
N ASN A 277 -2.43 -14.92 17.11
CA ASN A 277 -2.73 -15.75 15.95
C ASN A 277 -1.72 -16.90 15.79
N VAL A 278 -2.20 -17.97 15.15
CA VAL A 278 -1.39 -19.13 14.78
C VAL A 278 -0.98 -18.98 13.32
N ILE A 279 0.32 -19.10 13.05
CA ILE A 279 0.89 -19.10 11.70
C ILE A 279 1.34 -20.52 11.34
N LYS A 280 1.25 -20.89 10.06
CA LYS A 280 1.63 -22.20 9.58
C LYS A 280 2.95 -22.11 8.81
N VAL A 281 4.01 -22.65 9.39
CA VAL A 281 5.34 -22.67 8.76
C VAL A 281 5.68 -24.11 8.40
N TYR A 282 5.63 -24.46 7.11
CA TYR A 282 5.88 -25.81 6.60
C TYR A 282 5.15 -26.91 7.39
N SER A 283 3.83 -26.76 7.51
CA SER A 283 2.93 -27.67 8.24
C SER A 283 3.12 -27.71 9.76
N ARG A 284 3.87 -26.77 10.35
CA ARG A 284 3.95 -26.56 11.80
C ARG A 284 3.13 -25.35 12.19
N ASP A 285 2.21 -25.56 13.12
CA ASP A 285 1.36 -24.51 13.66
C ASP A 285 2.08 -23.83 14.82
N ILE A 286 2.43 -22.55 14.63
CA ILE A 286 3.24 -21.76 15.55
C ILE A 286 2.40 -20.62 16.09
N LEU A 287 2.27 -20.53 17.41
CA LEU A 287 1.52 -19.48 18.10
C LEU A 287 2.42 -18.27 18.39
N LEU A 288 1.99 -17.08 17.99
CA LEU A 288 2.66 -15.82 18.33
C LEU A 288 2.28 -15.40 19.77
N ILE A 289 3.22 -15.42 20.72
CA ILE A 289 2.96 -15.10 22.14
C ILE A 289 3.14 -13.61 22.42
N SER A 290 4.27 -13.05 21.99
CA SER A 290 4.63 -11.66 22.30
C SER A 290 5.57 -11.11 21.24
N CYS A 291 5.72 -9.80 21.20
CA CYS A 291 6.63 -9.10 20.30
C CYS A 291 7.56 -8.18 21.11
N ASP A 292 8.67 -7.74 20.51
CA ASP A 292 9.60 -6.75 21.08
C ASP A 292 8.98 -5.33 21.11
N ALA A 293 9.50 -4.44 21.95
CA ALA A 293 9.09 -3.04 22.03
C ALA A 293 9.21 -2.33 20.66
N TYR A 294 10.28 -2.60 19.89
CA TYR A 294 10.43 -2.06 18.54
C TYR A 294 9.29 -2.50 17.62
N THR A 295 8.92 -3.79 17.67
CA THR A 295 7.82 -4.32 16.86
C THR A 295 6.49 -3.73 17.26
N THR A 296 6.21 -3.61 18.56
CA THR A 296 4.96 -3.00 19.03
C THR A 296 4.81 -1.57 18.51
N GLN A 297 5.91 -0.78 18.54
CA GLN A 297 5.92 0.58 17.99
C GLN A 297 5.72 0.58 16.47
N TRP A 298 6.43 -0.26 15.74
CA TRP A 298 6.32 -0.33 14.28
C TRP A 298 4.89 -0.68 13.83
N PHE A 299 4.23 -1.66 14.48
CA PHE A 299 2.84 -2.02 14.16
C PHE A 299 1.86 -0.90 14.50
N LYS A 300 2.12 -0.13 15.56
CA LYS A 300 1.31 1.02 15.93
C LYS A 300 1.45 2.17 14.94
N ASP A 301 2.67 2.45 14.46
CA ASP A 301 2.96 3.57 13.57
C ASP A 301 2.57 3.28 12.12
N ASN A 302 2.83 2.07 11.63
CA ASN A 302 2.62 1.69 10.22
C ASN A 302 1.24 1.09 9.94
N GLU A 303 0.76 0.21 10.82
CA GLU A 303 -0.46 -0.58 10.60
C GLU A 303 -1.61 -0.17 11.54
N ASN A 304 -1.35 0.72 12.50
CA ASN A 304 -2.30 1.13 13.54
C ASN A 304 -2.86 -0.04 14.37
N ILE A 305 -2.04 -1.07 14.58
CA ILE A 305 -2.37 -2.28 15.36
C ILE A 305 -1.60 -2.27 16.68
N ASP A 306 -2.32 -2.38 17.80
CA ASP A 306 -1.71 -2.53 19.13
C ASP A 306 -1.54 -4.02 19.47
N GLN A 307 -0.29 -4.47 19.58
CA GLN A 307 0.04 -5.88 19.82
C GLN A 307 0.15 -6.15 21.33
N VAL A 308 -0.88 -6.80 21.91
CA VAL A 308 -0.92 -7.14 23.34
C VAL A 308 -0.30 -8.52 23.59
N PRO A 309 0.72 -8.66 24.47
CA PRO A 309 1.35 -9.95 24.75
C PRO A 309 0.39 -10.93 25.45
N LEU A 310 0.38 -12.18 25.00
CA LEU A 310 -0.40 -13.26 25.58
C LEU A 310 0.23 -13.76 26.89
N LYS A 311 -0.55 -13.81 27.98
CA LYS A 311 -0.09 -14.37 29.26
C LYS A 311 -0.19 -15.89 29.25
N VAL A 312 0.90 -16.57 28.92
CA VAL A 312 1.00 -18.03 29.02
C VAL A 312 1.17 -18.43 30.50
N LYS A 313 0.32 -19.33 31.01
CA LYS A 313 0.41 -19.85 32.39
C LYS A 313 1.41 -20.99 32.42
N ASN A 314 2.60 -20.77 32.98
CA ASN A 314 3.50 -21.88 33.29
C ASN A 314 2.92 -22.67 34.48
N PRO A 315 2.61 -23.97 34.34
CA PRO A 315 2.14 -24.76 35.47
C PRO A 315 3.24 -24.80 36.54
N ARG A 316 2.89 -24.41 37.78
CA ARG A 316 3.81 -24.57 38.91
C ARG A 316 4.05 -26.06 39.12
N LYS A 317 5.29 -26.44 39.46
CA LYS A 317 5.56 -27.82 39.89
C LYS A 317 4.60 -28.18 41.01
N ASN A 318 3.86 -29.27 40.83
CA ASN A 318 2.94 -29.80 41.84
C ASN A 318 3.75 -30.42 42.98
N LEU A 319 4.32 -29.58 43.84
CA LEU A 319 4.99 -30.01 45.07
C LEU A 319 3.92 -30.47 46.06
N LYS A 320 3.84 -31.78 46.30
CA LYS A 320 3.02 -32.36 47.36
C LYS A 320 3.83 -32.35 48.64
N TYR A 321 3.44 -31.51 49.60
CA TYR A 321 3.97 -31.58 50.96
C TYR A 321 3.15 -32.61 51.74
N GLN A 322 3.82 -33.57 52.36
CA GLN A 322 3.15 -34.47 53.30
C GLN A 322 2.90 -33.70 54.60
N PRO A 323 1.72 -33.84 55.23
CA PRO A 323 1.48 -33.25 56.54
C PRO A 323 2.41 -33.89 57.57
N VAL A 324 2.75 -33.13 58.62
CA VAL A 324 3.48 -33.65 59.78
C VAL A 324 2.66 -34.79 60.40
N PRO A 325 3.25 -35.97 60.66
CA PRO A 325 2.54 -37.08 61.29
C PRO A 325 2.09 -36.69 62.71
N LYS A 326 0.99 -37.30 63.17
CA LYS A 326 0.49 -37.09 64.54
C LYS A 326 1.52 -37.59 65.56
N TYR A 327 1.64 -36.88 66.68
CA TYR A 327 2.49 -37.28 67.79
C TYR A 327 2.08 -38.67 68.33
N ASN A 328 3.07 -39.52 68.61
CA ASN A 328 2.88 -40.93 68.93
C ASN A 328 2.73 -41.22 70.44
N GLY A 329 2.86 -40.21 71.30
CA GLY A 329 2.75 -40.36 72.76
C GLY A 329 4.04 -40.72 73.49
N PHE A 330 5.18 -40.81 72.81
CA PHE A 330 6.48 -41.10 73.43
C PHE A 330 7.39 -39.86 73.45
N GLY A 331 8.11 -39.62 74.55
CA GLY A 331 9.00 -38.45 74.68
C GLY A 331 8.22 -37.14 74.80
N THR A 332 8.81 -36.01 74.43
CA THR A 332 8.08 -34.73 74.28
C THR A 332 7.69 -34.52 72.81
N GLU A 333 6.67 -33.69 72.55
CA GLU A 333 6.30 -33.33 71.17
C GLU A 333 7.47 -32.67 70.44
N GLU A 334 8.22 -31.81 71.12
CA GLU A 334 9.40 -31.12 70.59
C GLU A 334 10.52 -32.09 70.18
N ASP A 335 10.77 -33.11 71.00
CA ASP A 335 11.79 -34.15 70.72
C ASP A 335 11.33 -35.08 69.58
N SER A 336 10.05 -35.45 69.55
CA SER A 336 9.47 -36.24 68.46
C SER A 336 9.49 -35.50 67.12
N MET A 337 9.30 -34.18 67.13
CA MET A 337 9.41 -33.34 65.93
C MET A 337 10.83 -33.35 65.35
N ALA A 338 11.87 -33.53 66.17
CA ALA A 338 13.24 -33.68 65.67
C ALA A 338 13.37 -34.90 64.75
N SER A 339 12.67 -35.99 65.06
CA SER A 339 12.62 -37.21 64.23
C SER A 339 11.88 -37.01 62.90
N VAL A 340 10.91 -36.10 62.85
CA VAL A 340 10.20 -35.77 61.60
C VAL A 340 11.07 -34.88 60.70
N ASN A 341 11.82 -33.96 61.31
CA ASN A 341 12.59 -32.95 60.59
C ASN A 341 13.94 -33.47 60.05
N ALA A 342 14.57 -34.43 60.74
CA ALA A 342 15.89 -34.92 60.37
C ALA A 342 16.06 -36.41 60.65
N LEU A 343 16.80 -37.09 59.77
CA LEU A 343 17.16 -38.51 59.93
C LEU A 343 18.11 -38.74 61.12
N ILE A 344 19.07 -37.83 61.31
CA ILE A 344 19.97 -37.85 62.46
C ILE A 344 19.37 -36.94 63.52
N LEU A 345 18.90 -37.56 64.60
CA LEU A 345 18.30 -36.84 65.72
C LEU A 345 19.29 -35.85 66.30
N LYS A 346 18.85 -34.60 66.40
CA LYS A 346 19.55 -33.56 67.12
C LYS A 346 18.67 -33.17 68.31
N PRO A 347 19.25 -33.07 69.51
CA PRO A 347 18.48 -32.65 70.67
C PRO A 347 17.86 -31.27 70.38
N PRO A 348 16.58 -31.06 70.75
CA PRO A 348 15.93 -29.77 70.56
C PRO A 348 16.71 -28.71 71.33
N LYS A 349 16.97 -27.58 70.68
CA LYS A 349 17.63 -26.45 71.34
C LYS A 349 16.60 -25.72 72.19
N LYS A 350 16.86 -25.68 73.49
CA LYS A 350 16.10 -24.81 74.40
C LYS A 350 16.48 -23.35 74.14
N ASP A 351 15.58 -22.43 74.48
CA ASP A 351 15.86 -21.00 74.40
C ASP A 351 16.84 -20.59 75.50
N GLU A 352 18.13 -20.75 75.23
CA GLU A 352 19.22 -20.43 76.15
C GLU A 352 19.15 -18.98 76.62
N GLN A 353 18.75 -18.04 75.75
CA GLN A 353 18.66 -16.62 76.12
C GLN A 353 17.59 -16.39 77.20
N LYS A 354 16.46 -17.09 77.08
CA LYS A 354 15.39 -17.02 78.09
C LYS A 354 15.86 -17.60 79.41
N ILE A 355 16.50 -18.77 79.38
CA ILE A 355 17.03 -19.43 80.58
C ILE A 355 18.02 -18.51 81.30
N PHE A 356 19.03 -17.96 80.61
CA PHE A 356 20.04 -17.11 81.24
C PHE A 356 19.50 -15.78 81.77
N LYS A 357 18.54 -15.15 81.08
CA LYS A 357 17.97 -13.87 81.52
C LYS A 357 17.05 -14.02 82.73
N ASN A 358 16.30 -15.13 82.78
CA ASN A 358 15.24 -15.32 83.76
C ASN A 358 15.55 -16.38 84.83
N ASP A 359 16.78 -16.91 84.89
CA ASP A 359 17.22 -17.96 85.83
C ASP A 359 16.88 -17.63 87.30
N MET A 360 17.05 -16.36 87.67
CA MET A 360 16.80 -15.88 89.04
C MET A 360 15.38 -15.38 89.27
N HIS A 361 14.51 -15.40 88.26
CA HIS A 361 13.15 -14.89 88.34
C HIS A 361 12.16 -16.04 88.57
N ILE A 362 11.67 -16.11 89.82
CA ILE A 362 10.64 -17.07 90.23
C ILE A 362 9.43 -16.28 90.71
N LEU A 363 8.28 -16.52 90.09
CA LEU A 363 7.01 -15.96 90.55
C LEU A 363 6.40 -16.92 91.56
N ARG A 364 6.16 -16.44 92.78
CA ARG A 364 5.54 -17.22 93.85
C ARG A 364 4.15 -16.68 94.14
N PHE A 365 3.18 -17.58 94.16
CA PHE A 365 1.79 -17.27 94.45
C PHE A 365 1.29 -18.15 95.59
N ASP A 366 0.59 -17.55 96.54
CA ASP A 366 -0.19 -18.30 97.52
C ASP A 366 -1.47 -18.81 96.85
N ALA A 367 -1.68 -20.12 96.93
CA ALA A 367 -2.82 -20.81 96.36
C ALA A 367 -3.49 -21.70 97.41
N ARG A 368 -4.81 -21.86 97.26
CA ARG A 368 -5.62 -22.83 98.01
C ARG A 368 -6.35 -23.72 97.02
N LEU A 369 -6.48 -25.00 97.34
CA LEU A 369 -7.22 -25.93 96.50
C LEU A 369 -8.72 -25.71 96.71
N VAL A 370 -9.45 -25.48 95.62
CA VAL A 370 -10.92 -25.46 95.65
C VAL A 370 -11.38 -26.92 95.47
N SER A 371 -11.47 -27.64 96.59
CA SER A 371 -11.90 -29.04 96.64
C SER A 371 -13.30 -29.17 97.22
N THR A 372 -13.99 -30.26 96.89
CA THR A 372 -15.25 -30.65 97.54
C THR A 372 -15.00 -31.37 98.88
N GLU A 373 -13.77 -31.78 99.15
CA GLU A 373 -13.37 -32.44 100.38
C GLU A 373 -12.95 -31.41 101.45
N PRO A 374 -13.52 -31.46 102.68
CA PRO A 374 -13.26 -30.46 103.73
C PRO A 374 -11.81 -30.40 104.20
N ASP A 375 -11.11 -31.53 104.20
CA ASP A 375 -9.71 -31.64 104.66
C ASP A 375 -8.74 -30.93 103.69
N ASP A 376 -9.10 -30.84 102.41
CA ASP A 376 -8.29 -30.22 101.37
C ASP A 376 -8.46 -28.69 101.28
N GLU A 377 -9.59 -28.15 101.77
CA GLU A 377 -9.91 -26.72 101.70
C GLU A 377 -8.97 -25.86 102.56
N ASN A 378 -8.43 -26.43 103.63
CA ASN A 378 -7.52 -25.76 104.57
C ASN A 378 -6.05 -25.85 104.15
N ARG A 379 -5.72 -26.67 103.15
CA ARG A 379 -4.33 -26.86 102.67
C ARG A 379 -3.88 -25.64 101.89
N LYS A 380 -2.73 -25.09 102.30
CA LYS A 380 -2.10 -23.93 101.63
C LYS A 380 -0.94 -24.39 100.78
N PHE A 381 -0.96 -23.98 99.52
CA PHE A 381 0.08 -24.29 98.56
C PHE A 381 0.79 -23.01 98.13
N ILE A 382 2.10 -23.09 97.93
CA ILE A 382 2.88 -22.10 97.24
C ILE A 382 3.11 -22.65 95.83
N ILE A 383 2.60 -21.93 94.83
CA ILE A 383 2.88 -22.21 93.43
C ILE A 383 4.08 -21.34 93.02
N ALA A 384 5.19 -22.00 92.72
CA ALA A 384 6.38 -21.37 92.16
C ALA A 384 6.43 -21.62 90.65
N PHE A 385 6.35 -20.56 89.86
CA PHE A 385 6.58 -20.59 88.42
C PHE A 385 8.00 -20.13 88.11
N TYR A 386 8.78 -20.98 87.46
CA TYR A 386 10.15 -20.69 87.06
C TYR A 386 10.14 -20.03 85.67
N CYS A 387 10.45 -18.74 85.59
CA CYS A 387 10.39 -17.97 84.34
C CYS A 387 11.47 -18.35 83.32
N GLY A 388 12.46 -19.15 83.73
CA GLY A 388 13.56 -19.63 82.87
C GLY A 388 13.16 -20.79 81.96
N ASP A 389 12.45 -21.79 82.49
CA ASP A 389 12.09 -23.03 81.79
C ASP A 389 10.57 -23.30 81.74
N ASP A 390 9.76 -22.34 82.18
CA ASP A 390 8.30 -22.39 82.28
C ASP A 390 7.77 -23.55 83.14
N THR A 391 8.61 -24.13 84.00
CA THR A 391 8.18 -25.20 84.91
C THR A 391 7.43 -24.64 86.12
N ILE A 392 6.48 -25.44 86.63
CA ILE A 392 5.69 -25.11 87.81
C ILE A 392 6.01 -26.12 88.90
N GLN A 393 6.42 -25.61 90.06
CA GLN A 393 6.49 -26.39 91.29
C GLN A 393 5.33 -25.98 92.21
N VAL A 394 4.59 -26.96 92.69
CA VAL A 394 3.58 -26.77 93.73
C VAL A 394 4.13 -27.37 95.02
N TYR A 395 4.27 -26.53 96.05
CA TYR A 395 4.78 -26.95 97.36
C TYR A 395 3.72 -26.67 98.42
N GLU A 396 3.43 -27.65 99.26
CA GLU A 396 2.49 -27.49 100.37
C GLU A 396 3.21 -26.95 101.61
N VAL A 397 2.64 -25.92 102.23
CA VAL A 397 3.16 -25.38 103.49
C VAL A 397 2.67 -26.25 104.63
N CYS A 398 3.56 -27.06 105.22
CA CYS A 398 3.24 -27.83 106.42
C CYS A 398 3.11 -26.90 107.63
N ASP A 399 1.95 -26.89 108.28
CA ASP A 399 1.78 -26.24 109.57
C ASP A 399 2.31 -27.16 110.67
N ARG A 400 2.96 -26.60 111.69
CA ARG A 400 3.65 -27.38 112.75
C ARG A 400 2.71 -28.25 113.61
N ASN A 401 1.39 -28.04 113.48
CA ASN A 401 0.32 -28.76 114.18
C ASN A 401 -0.80 -29.23 113.21
N SER A 402 -0.51 -29.39 111.93
CA SER A 402 -1.43 -30.03 110.97
C SER A 402 -1.39 -31.55 111.07
#